data_AF-A0A968V978-F1
#
_entry.id   AF-A0A968V978-F1
#
_cell.length_a   1.000
_cell.length_b   1.000
_cell.length_c   1.000
_cell.angle_alpha   90.00
_cell.angle_beta   90.00
_cell.angle_gamma   90.00
#
_symmetry.space_group_name_H-M   'P 1'
#
loop_
_entity.id
_entity.type
_entity.pdbx_description
1 polymer ?
#
loop_
_entity_poly.entity_id
_entity_poly.type
_entity_poly.pdbx_seq_one_letter_code
_entity_poly.pdbx_strand_id
1 'polypeptide(L)'
;MNDHPQIQKRFEGKGEIIDDLEWDVKTYLALGGAMHDAAISAWGVKGWYDYVRPISAIRYMARLGQSSNPNAQNYNPAGMPLVPGLIEMVALGDTLAGENNEHVGKIKLYNWRGPTYINDPETEYANVGWILAENWWPYQRPTFVTPPFAGYVSGHSTFSRAAAEMLTALTGDSFFPGGVGEFAAPKNEFLEFEEGPSVDIILQWATYRDASDQTSLSRIWGGIHPPIDDIPGRRIGIKVAEKAFERVRRLYYKDADNDGFYSYEDCNDLDANINPNRPELCDGMDNNCNGLIDEALTVNKFYRDADGDGYGDPTTLLDTCLTANMLSQYVDNNLDCNDQEARIYPGATELSDNGIDEDCSGLDLYQAFKVFPNPVHDVLTIRFDSPEQLEIKISDVTGRLLQSKFSTGNNNSFEFNMQDLPSGVYTVELHAQSGNLLKQFRVLKM
;
A
#
# COMPACT_ATOMS: atom_id res chain seq x y z
N MET A 1 3.56 26.09 -10.86
CA MET A 1 3.66 24.62 -10.72
C MET A 1 4.42 24.05 -11.91
N ASN A 2 3.93 24.21 -13.15
CA ASN A 2 4.57 23.66 -14.36
C ASN A 2 6.05 24.06 -14.56
N ASP A 3 6.42 25.28 -14.16
CA ASP A 3 7.80 25.80 -14.27
C ASP A 3 8.63 25.63 -13.00
N HIS A 4 8.13 24.92 -11.98
CA HIS A 4 8.86 24.82 -10.72
C HIS A 4 10.09 23.91 -10.90
N PRO A 5 11.30 24.33 -10.51
CA PRO A 5 12.53 23.58 -10.81
C PRO A 5 12.60 22.19 -10.13
N GLN A 6 11.85 22.00 -9.05
CA GLN A 6 11.80 20.73 -8.31
C GLN A 6 10.66 19.80 -8.73
N ILE A 7 9.86 20.17 -9.74
CA ILE A 7 8.80 19.28 -10.19
C ILE A 7 9.37 18.13 -11.03
N GLN A 8 8.97 16.89 -10.70
CA GLN A 8 9.16 15.76 -11.59
C GLN A 8 7.88 15.58 -12.42
N LYS A 9 7.94 15.86 -13.72
CA LYS A 9 6.80 15.78 -14.64
C LYS A 9 6.47 14.33 -14.96
N ARG A 10 5.89 13.64 -13.99
CA ARG A 10 5.37 12.27 -14.09
C ARG A 10 3.87 12.34 -13.95
N PHE A 11 3.11 11.83 -14.92
CA PHE A 11 1.65 11.84 -14.82
C PHE A 11 1.23 10.98 -13.62
N GLU A 12 0.44 11.55 -12.71
CA GLU A 12 0.06 10.92 -11.43
C GLU A 12 1.22 10.64 -10.48
N GLY A 13 2.37 11.27 -10.69
CA GLY A 13 3.59 10.97 -9.94
C GLY A 13 4.18 9.58 -10.22
N LYS A 14 3.68 8.88 -11.25
CA LYS A 14 4.08 7.51 -11.62
C LYS A 14 4.68 7.45 -13.03
N GLY A 15 5.33 6.32 -13.34
CA GLY A 15 5.89 6.07 -14.68
C GLY A 15 7.08 6.96 -15.01
N GLU A 16 7.44 7.06 -16.28
CA GLU A 16 8.58 7.85 -16.76
C GLU A 16 8.31 9.37 -16.70
N ILE A 17 9.40 10.16 -16.73
CA ILE A 17 9.28 11.61 -16.89
C ILE A 17 8.85 11.89 -18.32
N ILE A 18 7.73 12.61 -18.47
CA ILE A 18 7.22 13.04 -19.77
C ILE A 18 7.79 14.41 -20.15
N ASP A 19 7.79 14.74 -21.44
CA ASP A 19 8.31 16.03 -21.90
C ASP A 19 7.41 17.21 -21.49
N ASP A 20 7.98 18.41 -21.57
CA ASP A 20 7.32 19.64 -21.12
C ASP A 20 6.00 19.92 -21.85
N LEU A 21 5.95 19.68 -23.16
CA LEU A 21 4.76 19.93 -23.96
C LEU A 21 3.66 18.93 -23.60
N GLU A 22 4.00 17.66 -23.46
CA GLU A 22 3.05 16.64 -23.02
C GLU A 22 2.47 16.97 -21.64
N TRP A 23 3.34 17.33 -20.67
CA TRP A 23 2.92 17.76 -19.35
C TRP A 23 1.96 18.95 -19.39
N ASP A 24 2.31 20.00 -20.12
CA ASP A 24 1.50 21.21 -20.21
C ASP A 24 0.13 20.93 -20.85
N VAL A 25 0.08 20.15 -21.94
CA VAL A 25 -1.18 19.76 -22.57
C VAL A 25 -2.03 18.95 -21.60
N LYS A 26 -1.44 17.97 -20.91
CA LYS A 26 -2.16 17.09 -19.98
C LYS A 26 -2.72 17.87 -18.79
N THR A 27 -1.89 18.68 -18.15
CA THR A 27 -2.28 19.49 -16.98
C THR A 27 -3.29 20.56 -17.34
N TYR A 28 -3.13 21.24 -18.47
CA TYR A 28 -4.05 22.29 -18.90
C TYR A 28 -5.42 21.73 -19.26
N LEU A 29 -5.49 20.58 -19.96
CA LEU A 29 -6.76 19.93 -20.25
C LEU A 29 -7.48 19.53 -18.96
N ALA A 30 -6.74 18.91 -18.03
CA ALA A 30 -7.30 18.41 -16.78
C ALA A 30 -7.81 19.55 -15.88
N LEU A 31 -6.99 20.58 -15.67
CA LEU A 31 -7.38 21.76 -14.88
C LEU A 31 -8.50 22.54 -15.57
N GLY A 32 -8.39 22.81 -16.86
CA GLY A 32 -9.40 23.54 -17.62
C GLY A 32 -10.77 22.87 -17.58
N GLY A 33 -10.81 21.55 -17.80
CA GLY A 33 -12.03 20.75 -17.70
C GLY A 33 -12.64 20.78 -16.30
N ALA A 34 -11.83 20.54 -15.26
CA ALA A 34 -12.30 20.59 -13.88
C ALA A 34 -12.81 21.98 -13.47
N MET A 35 -12.14 23.07 -13.92
CA MET A 35 -12.61 24.43 -13.65
C MET A 35 -13.94 24.71 -14.34
N HIS A 36 -14.12 24.23 -15.58
CA HIS A 36 -15.38 24.40 -16.29
C HIS A 36 -16.53 23.67 -15.58
N ASP A 37 -16.33 22.42 -15.17
CA ASP A 37 -17.34 21.63 -14.46
C ASP A 37 -17.62 22.18 -13.04
N ALA A 38 -16.61 22.75 -12.38
CA ALA A 38 -16.78 23.48 -11.12
C ALA A 38 -17.67 24.71 -11.32
N ALA A 39 -17.50 25.43 -12.42
CA ALA A 39 -18.35 26.58 -12.79
C ALA A 39 -19.80 26.14 -13.00
N ILE A 40 -20.03 25.12 -13.83
CA ILE A 40 -21.36 24.57 -14.11
C ILE A 40 -22.06 24.17 -12.81
N SER A 41 -21.36 23.44 -11.95
CA SER A 41 -21.90 22.94 -10.68
C SER A 41 -22.24 24.09 -9.74
N ALA A 42 -21.32 25.04 -9.54
CA ALA A 42 -21.56 26.18 -8.67
C ALA A 42 -22.69 27.07 -9.20
N TRP A 43 -22.77 27.29 -10.51
CA TRP A 43 -23.77 28.19 -11.11
C TRP A 43 -25.15 27.54 -11.14
N GLY A 44 -25.22 26.22 -11.36
CA GLY A 44 -26.46 25.46 -11.23
C GLY A 44 -27.06 25.60 -9.82
N VAL A 45 -26.21 25.48 -8.78
CA VAL A 45 -26.63 25.65 -7.39
C VAL A 45 -27.05 27.10 -7.10
N LYS A 46 -26.29 28.09 -7.57
CA LYS A 46 -26.63 29.51 -7.42
C LYS A 46 -27.96 29.87 -8.04
N GLY A 47 -28.20 29.41 -9.27
CA GLY A 47 -29.46 29.65 -9.97
C GLY A 47 -30.65 28.97 -9.31
N TRP A 48 -30.44 27.80 -8.68
CA TRP A 48 -31.51 27.07 -8.00
C TRP A 48 -31.94 27.72 -6.68
N TYR A 49 -30.98 28.10 -5.83
CA TYR A 49 -31.29 28.59 -4.47
C TYR A 49 -31.50 30.11 -4.39
N ASP A 50 -30.99 30.88 -5.34
CA ASP A 50 -31.06 32.36 -5.37
C ASP A 50 -30.77 33.03 -4.00
N TYR A 51 -29.73 32.53 -3.33
CA TYR A 51 -29.46 32.85 -1.93
C TYR A 51 -28.87 34.25 -1.74
N VAL A 52 -29.31 34.93 -0.67
CA VAL A 52 -28.94 36.31 -0.34
C VAL A 52 -27.46 36.48 0.02
N ARG A 53 -26.91 37.67 -0.26
CA ARG A 53 -25.54 38.05 0.11
C ARG A 53 -25.50 38.73 1.49
N PRO A 54 -24.36 38.67 2.22
CA PRO A 54 -24.21 39.29 3.54
C PRO A 54 -24.62 40.76 3.60
N ILE A 55 -24.20 41.59 2.62
CA ILE A 55 -24.55 43.02 2.59
C ILE A 55 -26.06 43.25 2.59
N SER A 56 -26.80 42.50 1.78
CA SER A 56 -28.26 42.61 1.68
C SER A 56 -28.93 42.12 2.96
N ALA A 57 -28.49 40.99 3.51
CA ALA A 57 -29.03 40.43 4.75
C ALA A 57 -28.80 41.37 5.94
N ILE A 58 -27.58 41.87 6.12
CA ILE A 58 -27.21 42.75 7.24
C ILE A 58 -28.02 44.05 7.20
N ARG A 59 -28.05 44.73 6.05
CA ARG A 59 -28.78 45.99 5.89
C ARG A 59 -30.29 45.80 6.03
N TYR A 60 -30.83 44.69 5.53
CA TYR A 60 -32.25 44.36 5.67
C TYR A 60 -32.64 44.14 7.15
N MET A 61 -31.91 43.27 7.86
CA MET A 61 -32.17 42.98 9.28
C MET A 61 -32.01 44.24 10.14
N ALA A 62 -30.98 45.05 9.88
CA ALA A 62 -30.77 46.29 10.61
C ALA A 62 -31.90 47.30 10.43
N ARG A 63 -32.48 47.39 9.22
CA ARG A 63 -33.62 48.28 8.94
C ARG A 63 -34.88 47.90 9.72
N LEU A 64 -35.04 46.61 10.04
CA LEU A 64 -36.19 46.13 10.82
C LEU A 64 -36.09 46.45 12.32
N GLY A 65 -34.89 46.75 12.83
CA GLY A 65 -34.62 46.95 14.25
C GLY A 65 -33.85 45.78 14.86
N GLN A 66 -33.99 45.57 16.17
CA GLN A 66 -33.28 44.52 16.91
C GLN A 66 -34.18 43.34 17.29
N SER A 67 -33.62 42.14 17.46
CA SER A 67 -34.37 40.91 17.79
C SER A 67 -34.06 40.29 19.17
N SER A 68 -33.25 40.95 20.00
CA SER A 68 -32.80 40.44 21.31
C SER A 68 -33.71 40.82 22.49
N ASN A 69 -34.36 41.98 22.46
CA ASN A 69 -35.22 42.48 23.53
C ASN A 69 -36.65 42.69 23.03
N PRO A 70 -37.58 41.76 23.28
CA PRO A 70 -38.99 41.88 22.88
C PRO A 70 -39.74 43.10 23.43
N ASN A 71 -39.23 43.71 24.50
CA ASN A 71 -39.89 44.85 25.17
C ASN A 71 -39.40 46.21 24.66
N ALA A 72 -38.38 46.26 23.80
CA ALA A 72 -37.89 47.53 23.26
C ALA A 72 -38.75 48.01 22.09
N GLN A 73 -38.86 49.33 21.92
CA GLN A 73 -39.71 49.95 20.89
C GLN A 73 -39.30 49.58 19.45
N ASN A 74 -38.01 49.32 19.21
CA ASN A 74 -37.46 48.91 17.92
C ASN A 74 -37.30 47.39 17.79
N TYR A 75 -38.08 46.60 18.55
CA TYR A 75 -38.05 45.15 18.44
C TYR A 75 -38.71 44.65 17.14
N ASN A 76 -38.05 43.72 16.47
CA ASN A 76 -38.60 42.93 15.40
C ASN A 76 -38.04 41.50 15.46
N PRO A 77 -38.86 40.44 15.42
CA PRO A 77 -38.36 39.06 15.45
C PRO A 77 -37.47 38.69 14.25
N ALA A 78 -37.59 39.39 13.13
CA ALA A 78 -36.70 39.27 11.96
C ALA A 78 -35.58 40.34 11.92
N GLY A 79 -35.45 41.13 12.98
CA GLY A 79 -34.42 42.15 13.13
C GLY A 79 -33.05 41.58 13.51
N MET A 80 -32.08 42.47 13.66
CA MET A 80 -30.71 42.12 13.97
C MET A 80 -30.54 41.68 15.45
N PRO A 81 -29.93 40.52 15.74
CA PRO A 81 -29.59 40.16 17.11
C PRO A 81 -28.48 41.09 17.64
N LEU A 82 -28.69 41.64 18.83
CA LEU A 82 -27.67 42.42 19.54
C LEU A 82 -26.62 41.49 20.15
N VAL A 83 -25.36 41.90 20.01
CA VAL A 83 -24.18 41.22 20.54
C VAL A 83 -23.30 42.28 21.21
N PRO A 84 -23.20 42.29 22.55
CA PRO A 84 -22.43 43.32 23.26
C PRO A 84 -21.01 43.48 22.70
N GLY A 85 -20.59 44.71 22.44
CA GLY A 85 -19.28 45.03 21.86
C GLY A 85 -19.14 44.80 20.35
N LEU A 86 -20.17 44.27 19.66
CA LEU A 86 -20.12 44.00 18.21
C LEU A 86 -21.34 44.54 17.46
N ILE A 87 -22.55 44.33 17.99
CA ILE A 87 -23.83 44.74 17.40
C ILE A 87 -24.67 45.36 18.49
N GLU A 88 -24.87 46.67 18.41
CA GLU A 88 -25.52 47.45 19.45
C GLU A 88 -26.54 48.43 18.86
N MET A 89 -27.35 49.01 19.73
CA MET A 89 -28.17 50.16 19.35
C MET A 89 -27.39 51.45 19.57
N VAL A 90 -27.63 52.44 18.71
CA VAL A 90 -27.15 53.79 18.91
C VAL A 90 -27.91 54.40 20.10
N ALA A 91 -27.17 54.77 21.15
CA ALA A 91 -27.72 55.38 22.35
C ALA A 91 -27.77 56.91 22.24
N LEU A 92 -28.54 57.56 23.13
CA LEU A 92 -28.48 59.02 23.27
C LEU A 92 -27.07 59.43 23.74
N GLY A 93 -26.45 60.40 23.06
CA GLY A 93 -25.08 60.83 23.34
C GLY A 93 -23.99 59.96 22.69
N ASP A 94 -24.37 58.95 21.90
CA ASP A 94 -23.43 58.20 21.06
C ASP A 94 -22.88 59.11 19.95
N THR A 95 -21.60 58.95 19.58
CA THR A 95 -21.00 59.66 18.45
C THR A 95 -21.73 59.42 17.13
N LEU A 96 -22.42 58.28 17.00
CA LEU A 96 -23.25 57.94 15.85
C LEU A 96 -24.70 58.43 15.95
N ALA A 97 -25.11 59.11 17.02
CA ALA A 97 -26.48 59.58 17.20
C ALA A 97 -26.93 60.59 16.13
N GLY A 98 -25.98 61.29 15.51
CA GLY A 98 -26.26 62.42 14.63
C GLY A 98 -26.53 63.70 15.42
N GLU A 99 -26.50 64.85 14.74
CA GLU A 99 -26.63 66.17 15.39
C GLU A 99 -28.01 66.36 16.03
N ASN A 100 -29.04 65.72 15.48
CA ASN A 100 -30.42 65.80 15.93
C ASN A 100 -30.91 64.49 16.58
N ASN A 101 -29.99 63.61 16.97
CA ASN A 101 -30.30 62.26 17.47
C ASN A 101 -31.09 61.40 16.46
N GLU A 102 -30.99 61.69 15.16
CA GLU A 102 -31.73 61.03 14.07
C GLU A 102 -31.37 59.55 13.88
N HIS A 103 -30.28 59.09 14.49
CA HIS A 103 -29.83 57.71 14.44
C HIS A 103 -30.04 56.96 15.76
N VAL A 104 -30.52 57.61 16.83
CA VAL A 104 -30.80 56.93 18.10
C VAL A 104 -31.83 55.80 17.88
N GLY A 105 -31.52 54.61 18.40
CA GLY A 105 -32.31 53.41 18.20
C GLY A 105 -32.03 52.63 16.91
N LYS A 106 -31.22 53.17 15.98
CA LYS A 106 -30.68 52.39 14.86
C LYS A 106 -29.64 51.38 15.34
N ILE A 107 -29.35 50.38 14.50
CA ILE A 107 -28.32 49.37 14.74
C ILE A 107 -26.96 49.90 14.28
N LYS A 108 -25.94 49.75 15.13
CA LYS A 108 -24.53 50.00 14.84
C LYS A 108 -23.71 48.72 14.95
N LEU A 109 -22.65 48.62 14.16
CA LEU A 109 -21.74 47.48 14.10
C LEU A 109 -20.31 47.93 14.39
N TYR A 110 -19.54 47.13 15.11
CA TYR A 110 -18.10 47.34 15.34
C TYR A 110 -17.28 46.48 14.37
N ASN A 111 -16.72 47.09 13.32
CA ASN A 111 -16.00 46.41 12.23
C ASN A 111 -15.15 47.38 11.40
N TRP A 112 -14.58 46.91 10.27
CA TRP A 112 -13.96 47.79 9.27
C TRP A 112 -14.94 48.88 8.83
N ARG A 113 -14.54 50.15 9.02
CA ARG A 113 -15.46 51.29 8.86
C ARG A 113 -15.91 51.53 7.41
N GLY A 114 -15.23 50.92 6.45
CA GLY A 114 -15.63 50.94 5.05
C GLY A 114 -14.98 52.04 4.25
N PRO A 115 -15.23 52.05 2.93
CA PRO A 115 -14.50 52.90 1.99
C PRO A 115 -14.83 54.39 2.12
N THR A 116 -15.93 54.76 2.77
CA THR A 116 -16.26 56.17 3.01
C THR A 116 -15.33 56.85 4.03
N TYR A 117 -14.49 56.06 4.72
CA TYR A 117 -13.47 56.54 5.65
C TYR A 117 -12.07 56.58 5.01
N ILE A 118 -11.98 56.39 3.69
CA ILE A 118 -10.75 56.38 2.92
C ILE A 118 -10.92 57.36 1.75
N ASN A 119 -10.18 58.45 1.76
CA ASN A 119 -10.11 59.41 0.67
C ASN A 119 -9.02 59.02 -0.34
N ASP A 120 -7.88 58.55 0.17
CA ASP A 120 -6.75 58.10 -0.63
C ASP A 120 -6.31 56.68 -0.21
N PRO A 121 -6.57 55.65 -1.03
CA PRO A 121 -6.22 54.28 -0.70
C PRO A 121 -4.71 54.00 -0.70
N GLU A 122 -3.87 54.90 -1.22
CA GLU A 122 -2.41 54.75 -1.18
C GLU A 122 -1.82 55.16 0.18
N THR A 123 -2.53 55.99 0.95
CA THR A 123 -2.01 56.61 2.17
C THR A 123 -2.92 56.50 3.39
N GLU A 124 -4.14 55.99 3.22
CA GLU A 124 -5.13 55.88 4.28
C GLU A 124 -5.69 54.46 4.42
N TYR A 125 -6.18 54.14 5.62
CA TYR A 125 -6.90 52.91 5.93
C TYR A 125 -8.08 53.18 6.85
N ALA A 126 -9.19 52.48 6.65
CA ALA A 126 -10.44 52.84 7.31
C ALA A 126 -10.41 52.59 8.81
N ASN A 127 -9.53 51.72 9.31
CA ASN A 127 -9.53 51.18 10.68
C ASN A 127 -10.82 50.44 11.06
N VAL A 128 -10.82 49.86 12.28
CA VAL A 128 -11.99 49.24 12.91
C VAL A 128 -12.69 50.25 13.83
N GLY A 129 -14.01 50.32 13.78
CA GLY A 129 -14.80 51.19 14.63
C GLY A 129 -16.31 50.99 14.49
N TRP A 130 -17.08 51.78 15.21
CA TRP A 130 -18.54 51.77 15.12
C TRP A 130 -19.03 52.47 13.86
N ILE A 131 -19.90 51.81 13.10
CA ILE A 131 -20.64 52.40 11.97
C ILE A 131 -22.12 52.03 12.05
N LEU A 132 -22.99 52.80 11.40
CA LEU A 132 -24.38 52.39 11.20
C LEU A 132 -24.44 51.12 10.35
N ALA A 133 -25.25 50.15 10.74
CA ALA A 133 -25.36 48.86 10.04
C ALA A 133 -25.88 49.01 8.60
N GLU A 134 -26.71 50.02 8.33
CA GLU A 134 -27.19 50.37 6.98
C GLU A 134 -26.06 50.83 6.05
N ASN A 135 -24.94 51.30 6.61
CA ASN A 135 -23.74 51.74 5.89
C ASN A 135 -22.66 50.66 5.81
N TRP A 136 -22.92 49.44 6.28
CA TRP A 136 -21.93 48.37 6.29
C TRP A 136 -21.49 47.94 4.88
N TRP A 137 -20.20 47.66 4.70
CA TRP A 137 -19.59 47.16 3.47
C TRP A 137 -18.75 45.90 3.72
N PRO A 138 -18.73 44.94 2.77
CA PRO A 138 -17.70 43.91 2.73
C PRO A 138 -16.31 44.53 2.56
N TYR A 139 -15.28 43.87 3.09
CA TYR A 139 -13.88 44.29 2.99
C TYR A 139 -13.35 44.03 1.57
N GLN A 140 -13.57 45.01 0.69
CA GLN A 140 -13.20 44.98 -0.73
C GLN A 140 -13.23 46.38 -1.34
N ARG A 141 -12.66 46.54 -2.55
CA ARG A 141 -12.77 47.75 -3.37
C ARG A 141 -14.23 48.17 -3.55
N PRO A 142 -14.58 49.48 -3.48
CA PRO A 142 -15.94 49.96 -3.72
C PRO A 142 -16.48 49.65 -5.12
N THR A 143 -15.58 49.67 -6.11
CA THR A 143 -15.88 49.36 -7.51
C THR A 143 -16.10 47.86 -7.73
N PHE A 144 -15.58 47.02 -6.83
CA PHE A 144 -15.84 45.59 -6.82
C PHE A 144 -17.15 45.34 -6.06
N VAL A 145 -18.26 45.69 -6.69
CA VAL A 145 -19.59 45.39 -6.15
C VAL A 145 -19.70 43.89 -5.88
N THR A 146 -20.32 43.53 -4.74
CA THR A 146 -20.68 42.15 -4.44
C THR A 146 -21.26 41.52 -5.71
N PRO A 147 -20.67 40.42 -6.22
CA PRO A 147 -20.95 39.98 -7.58
C PRO A 147 -22.45 39.81 -7.83
N PRO A 148 -22.97 40.16 -9.02
CA PRO A 148 -24.40 40.21 -9.32
C PRO A 148 -25.00 38.81 -9.56
N PHE A 149 -24.72 37.88 -8.64
CA PHE A 149 -25.22 36.52 -8.61
C PHE A 149 -25.30 36.02 -7.16
N ALA A 150 -26.19 35.04 -6.95
CA ALA A 150 -26.52 34.45 -5.65
C ALA A 150 -25.29 34.04 -4.81
N GLY A 151 -25.43 34.08 -3.48
CA GLY A 151 -24.39 33.72 -2.52
C GLY A 151 -24.08 32.23 -2.51
N TYR A 152 -25.08 31.40 -2.26
CA TYR A 152 -24.91 29.96 -2.08
C TYR A 152 -24.82 29.21 -3.41
N VAL A 153 -23.80 28.39 -3.68
CA VAL A 153 -22.57 28.13 -2.88
C VAL A 153 -21.43 29.07 -3.28
N SER A 154 -20.37 29.16 -2.48
CA SER A 154 -19.16 29.87 -2.85
C SER A 154 -18.51 29.24 -4.09
N GLY A 155 -18.41 30.03 -5.16
CA GLY A 155 -17.70 29.64 -6.37
C GLY A 155 -16.23 29.42 -6.07
N HIS A 156 -15.57 30.39 -5.41
CA HIS A 156 -14.14 30.31 -5.07
C HIS A 156 -13.80 29.06 -4.26
N SER A 157 -14.65 28.66 -3.31
CA SER A 157 -14.48 27.42 -2.55
C SER A 157 -14.58 26.18 -3.45
N THR A 158 -15.49 26.20 -4.43
CA THR A 158 -15.65 25.11 -5.41
C THR A 158 -14.45 25.01 -6.36
N PHE A 159 -14.09 26.12 -7.02
CA PHE A 159 -12.98 26.16 -7.99
C PHE A 159 -11.65 25.81 -7.34
N SER A 160 -11.29 26.49 -6.24
CA SER A 160 -9.99 26.28 -5.60
C SER A 160 -9.84 24.87 -5.07
N ARG A 161 -10.91 24.26 -4.54
CA ARG A 161 -10.86 22.88 -4.07
C ARG A 161 -10.72 21.91 -5.23
N ALA A 162 -11.48 22.11 -6.32
CA ALA A 162 -11.34 21.28 -7.52
C ALA A 162 -9.90 21.36 -8.08
N ALA A 163 -9.30 22.54 -8.10
CA ALA A 163 -7.92 22.73 -8.54
C ALA A 163 -6.93 22.01 -7.63
N ALA A 164 -7.10 22.10 -6.30
CA ALA A 164 -6.22 21.44 -5.35
C ALA A 164 -6.24 19.92 -5.47
N GLU A 165 -7.43 19.31 -5.60
CA GLU A 165 -7.57 17.87 -5.84
C GLU A 165 -6.97 17.48 -7.19
N MET A 166 -7.21 18.27 -8.24
CA MET A 166 -6.69 18.00 -9.58
C MET A 166 -5.15 18.06 -9.62
N LEU A 167 -4.55 19.07 -8.99
CA LEU A 167 -3.09 19.18 -8.87
C LEU A 167 -2.50 18.01 -8.07
N THR A 168 -3.18 17.60 -6.99
CA THR A 168 -2.79 16.43 -6.20
C THR A 168 -2.80 15.17 -7.07
N ALA A 169 -3.89 14.95 -7.81
CA ALA A 169 -4.03 13.80 -8.70
C ALA A 169 -2.99 13.81 -9.83
N LEU A 170 -2.74 14.95 -10.47
CA LEU A 170 -1.78 15.09 -11.57
C LEU A 170 -0.33 14.86 -11.13
N THR A 171 0.04 15.36 -9.96
CA THR A 171 1.43 15.27 -9.45
C THR A 171 1.69 14.01 -8.64
N GLY A 172 0.65 13.30 -8.22
CA GLY A 172 0.75 12.17 -7.28
C GLY A 172 1.13 12.59 -5.85
N ASP A 173 1.18 13.89 -5.57
CA ASP A 173 1.61 14.46 -4.30
C ASP A 173 0.66 15.61 -3.89
N SER A 174 0.31 15.66 -2.61
CA SER A 174 -0.52 16.74 -2.07
C SER A 174 0.25 18.04 -1.81
N PHE A 175 1.59 17.95 -1.72
CA PHE A 175 2.46 19.07 -1.42
C PHE A 175 2.81 19.88 -2.68
N PHE A 176 3.06 21.18 -2.49
CA PHE A 176 3.70 21.96 -3.53
C PHE A 176 5.10 21.39 -3.83
N PRO A 177 5.58 21.45 -5.10
CA PRO A 177 6.95 21.05 -5.41
C PRO A 177 7.95 21.81 -4.53
N GLY A 178 8.90 21.10 -3.91
CA GLY A 178 9.81 21.69 -2.91
C GLY A 178 9.26 21.75 -1.48
N GLY A 179 8.01 21.32 -1.26
CA GLY A 179 7.35 21.22 0.05
C GLY A 179 6.64 22.49 0.52
N VAL A 180 6.79 23.60 -0.19
CA VAL A 180 6.15 24.88 0.15
C VAL A 180 5.84 25.70 -1.11
N GLY A 181 4.62 26.22 -1.20
CA GLY A 181 4.25 27.29 -2.12
C GLY A 181 4.30 28.62 -1.39
N GLU A 182 4.84 29.66 -2.04
CA GLU A 182 5.01 30.98 -1.43
C GLU A 182 4.35 32.08 -2.28
N PHE A 183 3.86 33.11 -1.60
CA PHE A 183 3.39 34.34 -2.23
C PHE A 183 3.88 35.55 -1.43
N ALA A 184 4.66 36.41 -2.07
CA ALA A 184 5.14 37.64 -1.48
C ALA A 184 4.12 38.77 -1.65
N ALA A 185 3.79 39.44 -0.54
CA ALA A 185 3.01 40.67 -0.48
C ALA A 185 3.89 41.76 0.15
N PRO A 186 4.61 42.55 -0.68
CA PRO A 186 5.47 43.62 -0.18
C PRO A 186 4.67 44.70 0.53
N LYS A 187 5.33 45.39 1.46
CA LYS A 187 4.77 46.50 2.21
C LYS A 187 4.15 47.53 1.27
N ASN A 188 2.90 47.92 1.52
CA ASN A 188 2.15 48.94 0.80
C ASN A 188 1.96 48.69 -0.71
N GLU A 189 2.21 47.48 -1.21
CA GLU A 189 2.13 47.18 -2.64
C GLU A 189 0.99 46.21 -3.02
N PHE A 190 0.26 45.67 -2.04
CA PHE A 190 -0.70 44.59 -2.29
C PHE A 190 -2.16 44.96 -2.06
N LEU A 191 -2.48 45.72 -1.01
CA LEU A 191 -3.85 46.18 -0.81
C LEU A 191 -4.13 47.37 -1.73
N GLU A 192 -5.25 47.30 -2.44
CA GLU A 192 -5.57 48.29 -3.48
C GLU A 192 -6.81 49.13 -3.13
N PHE A 193 -7.29 49.02 -1.90
CA PHE A 193 -8.47 49.73 -1.39
C PHE A 193 -8.24 50.36 -0.01
N GLU A 194 -7.06 50.18 0.56
CA GLU A 194 -6.46 50.91 1.68
C GLU A 194 -4.96 50.60 1.74
N GLU A 195 -4.19 51.42 2.45
CA GLU A 195 -2.74 51.22 2.61
C GLU A 195 -2.45 49.87 3.29
N GLY A 196 -1.65 49.04 2.65
CA GLY A 196 -1.05 47.86 3.28
C GLY A 196 -0.54 46.80 2.31
N PRO A 197 0.07 45.71 2.84
CA PRO A 197 0.34 45.46 4.25
C PRO A 197 1.37 46.42 4.85
N SER A 198 1.40 46.60 6.17
CA SER A 198 2.30 47.56 6.85
C SER A 198 3.77 47.11 6.93
N VAL A 199 4.04 45.84 6.61
CA VAL A 199 5.34 45.20 6.52
C VAL A 199 5.31 44.22 5.34
N ASP A 200 6.49 43.78 4.90
CA ASP A 200 6.56 42.68 3.93
C ASP A 200 5.98 41.41 4.56
N ILE A 201 5.08 40.74 3.83
CA ILE A 201 4.48 39.49 4.25
C ILE A 201 4.79 38.43 3.19
N ILE A 202 5.19 37.24 3.64
CA ILE A 202 5.28 36.05 2.80
C ILE A 202 4.22 35.06 3.28
N LEU A 203 3.25 34.77 2.43
CA LEU A 203 2.28 33.70 2.65
C LEU A 203 2.89 32.39 2.19
N GLN A 204 2.68 31.33 2.97
CA GLN A 204 3.23 30.01 2.70
C GLN A 204 2.16 28.93 2.86
N TRP A 205 2.21 27.92 1.99
CA TRP A 205 1.31 26.76 2.01
C TRP A 205 2.10 25.49 1.78
N ALA A 206 1.91 24.47 2.60
CA ALA A 206 2.56 23.18 2.39
C ALA A 206 1.87 22.42 1.24
N THR A 207 0.54 22.37 1.29
CA THR A 207 -0.29 21.60 0.35
C THR A 207 -1.16 22.49 -0.53
N TYR A 208 -1.56 21.96 -1.69
CA TYR A 208 -2.54 22.64 -2.55
C TYR A 208 -3.87 22.89 -1.81
N ARG A 209 -4.22 22.00 -0.86
CA ARG A 209 -5.41 22.16 -0.01
C ARG A 209 -5.30 23.34 0.94
N ASP A 210 -4.12 23.63 1.49
CA ASP A 210 -3.92 24.79 2.36
C ASP A 210 -4.20 26.10 1.60
N ALA A 211 -3.70 26.21 0.37
CA ALA A 211 -3.96 27.36 -0.50
C ALA A 211 -5.45 27.48 -0.88
N SER A 212 -6.11 26.36 -1.18
CA SER A 212 -7.56 26.33 -1.42
C SER A 212 -8.38 26.70 -0.18
N ASP A 213 -7.95 26.29 1.01
CA ASP A 213 -8.62 26.61 2.26
C ASP A 213 -8.53 28.10 2.57
N GLN A 214 -7.36 28.70 2.37
CA GLN A 214 -7.21 30.14 2.55
C GLN A 214 -7.99 30.93 1.49
N THR A 215 -8.04 30.45 0.24
CA THR A 215 -8.89 31.03 -0.81
C THR A 215 -10.36 31.06 -0.36
N SER A 216 -10.82 29.98 0.25
CA SER A 216 -12.19 29.84 0.74
C SER A 216 -12.49 30.75 1.93
N LEU A 217 -11.59 30.75 2.93
CA LEU A 217 -11.71 31.59 4.13
C LEU A 217 -11.63 33.08 3.80
N SER A 218 -10.83 33.47 2.80
CA SER A 218 -10.72 34.87 2.38
C SER A 218 -12.06 35.47 1.96
N ARG A 219 -13.00 34.65 1.47
CA ARG A 219 -14.36 35.10 1.12
C ARG A 219 -15.21 35.43 2.33
N ILE A 220 -14.95 34.78 3.46
CA ILE A 220 -15.59 35.02 4.75
C ILE A 220 -14.97 36.24 5.40
N TRP A 221 -13.63 36.33 5.43
CA TRP A 221 -12.91 37.50 5.95
C TRP A 221 -13.23 38.77 5.15
N GLY A 222 -13.39 38.64 3.84
CA GLY A 222 -13.86 39.70 2.95
C GLY A 222 -15.33 40.10 3.16
N GLY A 223 -16.13 39.35 3.93
CA GLY A 223 -17.54 39.63 4.16
C GLY A 223 -18.47 39.33 2.97
N ILE A 224 -18.03 38.52 2.02
CA ILE A 224 -18.74 38.28 0.75
C ILE A 224 -19.56 36.98 0.78
N HIS A 225 -19.13 36.01 1.58
CA HIS A 225 -19.80 34.74 1.83
C HIS A 225 -19.89 34.46 3.34
N PRO A 226 -21.04 34.03 3.87
CA PRO A 226 -21.13 33.43 5.20
C PRO A 226 -20.54 32.00 5.21
N PRO A 227 -20.21 31.44 6.39
CA PRO A 227 -19.64 30.09 6.50
C PRO A 227 -20.47 28.97 5.83
N ILE A 228 -21.79 29.13 5.75
CA ILE A 228 -22.69 28.16 5.12
C ILE A 228 -22.45 28.01 3.61
N ASP A 229 -21.90 29.03 2.95
CA ASP A 229 -21.62 29.00 1.51
C ASP A 229 -20.33 28.22 1.18
N ASP A 230 -19.45 28.03 2.14
CA ASP A 230 -18.08 27.55 1.93
C ASP A 230 -17.99 26.03 1.86
N ILE A 231 -18.26 25.34 2.98
CA ILE A 231 -18.05 23.89 3.09
C ILE A 231 -18.78 23.09 2.01
N PRO A 232 -20.05 23.39 1.66
CA PRO A 232 -20.71 22.72 0.54
C PRO A 232 -19.99 22.95 -0.81
N GLY A 233 -19.46 24.15 -1.06
CA GLY A 233 -18.66 24.45 -2.25
C GLY A 233 -17.40 23.60 -2.33
N ARG A 234 -16.65 23.46 -1.23
CA ARG A 234 -15.47 22.56 -1.18
C ARG A 234 -15.86 21.11 -1.48
N ARG A 235 -16.97 20.62 -0.90
CA ARG A 235 -17.46 19.25 -1.16
C ARG A 235 -17.84 19.02 -2.62
N ILE A 236 -18.37 20.03 -3.29
CA ILE A 236 -18.64 19.98 -4.74
C ILE A 236 -17.31 19.92 -5.50
N GLY A 237 -16.34 20.78 -5.15
CA GLY A 237 -15.03 20.81 -5.79
C GLY A 237 -14.30 19.46 -5.76
N ILE A 238 -14.36 18.76 -4.62
CA ILE A 238 -13.78 17.41 -4.49
C ILE A 238 -14.39 16.43 -5.51
N LYS A 239 -15.72 16.36 -5.56
CA LYS A 239 -16.44 15.47 -6.47
C LYS A 239 -16.23 15.81 -7.94
N VAL A 240 -16.11 17.10 -8.26
CA VAL A 240 -15.84 17.56 -9.62
C VAL A 240 -14.46 17.10 -10.05
N ALA A 241 -13.43 17.30 -9.22
CA ALA A 241 -12.07 16.91 -9.55
C ALA A 241 -11.92 15.39 -9.74
N GLU A 242 -12.51 14.59 -8.85
CA GLU A 242 -12.54 13.12 -8.96
C GLU A 242 -13.07 12.67 -10.32
N LYS A 243 -14.29 13.13 -10.68
CA LYS A 243 -14.93 12.78 -11.95
C LYS A 243 -14.22 13.32 -13.18
N ALA A 244 -13.71 14.55 -13.09
CA ALA A 244 -12.94 15.15 -14.17
C ALA A 244 -11.65 14.36 -14.40
N PHE A 245 -10.98 13.93 -13.33
CA PHE A 245 -9.74 13.18 -13.43
C PHE A 245 -9.94 11.78 -13.99
N GLU A 246 -11.00 11.07 -13.59
CA GLU A 246 -11.43 9.81 -14.23
C GLU A 246 -11.65 9.99 -15.74
N ARG A 247 -12.22 11.13 -16.16
CA ARG A 247 -12.40 11.42 -17.58
C ARG A 247 -11.06 11.66 -18.28
N VAL A 248 -10.14 12.39 -17.64
CA VAL A 248 -8.79 12.66 -18.14
C VAL A 248 -7.99 11.37 -18.30
N ARG A 249 -8.00 10.47 -17.29
CA ARG A 249 -7.36 9.16 -17.39
C ARG A 249 -7.79 8.40 -18.63
N ARG A 250 -9.10 8.33 -18.88
CA ARG A 250 -9.69 7.67 -20.06
C ARG A 250 -9.36 8.32 -21.40
N LEU A 251 -8.83 9.54 -21.42
CA LEU A 251 -8.37 10.18 -22.65
C LEU A 251 -6.92 9.79 -22.98
N TYR A 252 -6.12 9.45 -21.96
CA TYR A 252 -4.68 9.18 -22.12
C TYR A 252 -4.34 7.70 -22.00
N TYR A 253 -4.98 7.00 -21.10
CA TYR A 253 -4.90 5.56 -20.94
C TYR A 253 -6.08 4.93 -21.66
N LYS A 254 -5.77 4.06 -22.61
CA LYS A 254 -6.76 3.27 -23.35
C LYS A 254 -6.80 1.88 -22.74
N ASP A 255 -7.90 1.22 -23.00
CA ASP A 255 -8.10 -0.21 -22.81
C ASP A 255 -8.00 -0.78 -24.23
N ALA A 256 -6.84 -1.31 -24.61
CA ALA A 256 -6.57 -1.65 -26.01
C ALA A 256 -7.08 -3.04 -26.40
N ASP A 257 -7.27 -3.95 -25.44
CA ASP A 257 -7.85 -5.28 -25.64
C ASP A 257 -9.33 -5.41 -25.24
N ASN A 258 -9.90 -4.39 -24.60
CA ASN A 258 -11.29 -4.27 -24.13
C ASN A 258 -11.67 -5.23 -23.00
N ASP A 259 -10.76 -5.50 -22.08
CA ASP A 259 -11.00 -6.36 -20.92
C ASP A 259 -11.58 -5.63 -19.69
N GLY A 260 -11.64 -4.30 -19.75
CA GLY A 260 -12.15 -3.43 -18.70
C GLY A 260 -11.08 -2.78 -17.83
N PHE A 261 -9.80 -3.05 -18.09
CA PHE A 261 -8.65 -2.41 -17.47
C PHE A 261 -7.96 -1.46 -18.45
N TYR A 262 -7.49 -0.33 -17.95
CA TYR A 262 -6.74 0.62 -18.76
C TYR A 262 -5.24 0.32 -18.64
N SER A 263 -4.45 0.76 -19.63
CA SER A 263 -3.00 0.55 -19.68
C SER A 263 -2.14 1.00 -18.48
N TYR A 264 -2.71 1.68 -17.48
CA TYR A 264 -2.02 2.00 -16.21
C TYR A 264 -2.32 1.02 -15.07
N GLU A 265 -3.34 0.18 -15.25
CA GLU A 265 -3.78 -0.89 -14.35
C GLU A 265 -3.39 -2.25 -14.94
N ASP A 266 -3.34 -2.31 -16.27
CA ASP A 266 -2.99 -3.49 -17.04
C ASP A 266 -1.49 -3.52 -17.37
N CYS A 267 -0.80 -4.55 -16.88
CA CYS A 267 0.60 -4.79 -17.15
C CYS A 267 0.88 -5.25 -18.60
N ASN A 268 -0.14 -5.70 -19.33
CA ASN A 268 -0.12 -5.93 -20.77
C ASN A 268 -1.48 -5.64 -21.43
N ASP A 269 -1.75 -4.36 -21.69
CA ASP A 269 -2.98 -3.81 -22.35
C ASP A 269 -3.28 -4.35 -23.77
N LEU A 270 -2.47 -5.29 -24.29
CA LEU A 270 -2.69 -5.97 -25.56
C LEU A 270 -3.18 -7.42 -25.38
N ASP A 271 -3.29 -7.94 -24.15
CA ASP A 271 -3.69 -9.30 -23.85
C ASP A 271 -4.70 -9.36 -22.69
N ALA A 272 -5.98 -9.53 -23.05
CA ALA A 272 -7.10 -9.58 -22.11
C ALA A 272 -7.01 -10.69 -21.05
N ASN A 273 -6.03 -11.60 -21.14
CA ASN A 273 -5.75 -12.64 -20.13
C ASN A 273 -4.72 -12.24 -19.08
N ILE A 274 -4.13 -11.05 -19.19
CA ILE A 274 -3.18 -10.48 -18.24
C ILE A 274 -3.80 -9.18 -17.73
N ASN A 275 -4.34 -9.17 -16.52
CA ASN A 275 -4.95 -7.98 -15.92
C ASN A 275 -5.21 -8.19 -14.41
N PRO A 276 -5.48 -7.12 -13.63
CA PRO A 276 -5.66 -7.20 -12.18
C PRO A 276 -6.67 -8.21 -11.61
N ASN A 277 -7.60 -8.72 -12.43
CA ASN A 277 -8.61 -9.69 -12.00
C ASN A 277 -8.29 -11.14 -12.44
N ARG A 278 -7.18 -11.38 -13.13
CA ARG A 278 -6.83 -12.72 -13.60
C ARG A 278 -6.20 -13.55 -12.48
N PRO A 279 -6.42 -14.87 -12.46
CA PRO A 279 -5.65 -15.76 -11.60
C PRO A 279 -4.25 -15.96 -12.20
N GLU A 280 -3.26 -16.19 -11.34
CA GLU A 280 -1.92 -16.61 -11.77
C GLU A 280 -1.95 -17.96 -12.48
N LEU A 281 -1.10 -18.09 -13.49
CA LEU A 281 -0.76 -19.32 -14.20
C LEU A 281 0.74 -19.57 -13.98
N CYS A 282 1.16 -20.84 -13.99
CA CYS A 282 2.59 -21.16 -13.90
C CYS A 282 3.26 -20.97 -15.26
N ASP A 283 3.39 -19.73 -15.71
CA ASP A 283 3.90 -19.35 -17.02
C ASP A 283 5.09 -18.36 -16.95
N GLY A 284 5.49 -17.96 -15.74
CA GLY A 284 6.59 -17.03 -15.52
C GLY A 284 6.22 -15.57 -15.79
N MET A 285 4.93 -15.25 -15.91
CA MET A 285 4.39 -13.91 -16.03
C MET A 285 3.62 -13.52 -14.76
N ASP A 286 3.41 -12.22 -14.58
CA ASP A 286 2.50 -11.67 -13.57
C ASP A 286 1.13 -11.52 -14.24
N ASN A 287 0.29 -12.55 -14.20
CA ASN A 287 -0.97 -12.52 -14.92
C ASN A 287 -1.98 -11.56 -14.26
N ASN A 288 -1.84 -11.33 -12.95
CA ASN A 288 -2.75 -10.51 -12.16
C ASN A 288 -2.23 -9.10 -11.84
N CYS A 289 -1.12 -8.70 -12.46
CA CYS A 289 -0.49 -7.40 -12.39
C CYS A 289 -0.27 -6.88 -10.95
N ASN A 290 0.01 -7.75 -9.98
CA ASN A 290 0.25 -7.36 -8.58
C ASN A 290 1.74 -7.11 -8.26
N GLY A 291 2.62 -7.34 -9.22
CA GLY A 291 4.07 -7.18 -9.11
C GLY A 291 4.81 -8.41 -8.63
N LEU A 292 4.13 -9.54 -8.46
CA LEU A 292 4.70 -10.85 -8.17
C LEU A 292 4.45 -11.79 -9.36
N ILE A 293 5.33 -12.77 -9.55
CA ILE A 293 5.25 -13.74 -10.64
C ILE A 293 4.92 -15.09 -10.04
N ASP A 294 3.95 -15.80 -10.62
CA ASP A 294 3.56 -17.17 -10.29
C ASP A 294 3.22 -17.38 -8.79
N GLU A 295 2.68 -16.38 -8.09
CA GLU A 295 2.36 -16.48 -6.68
C GLU A 295 1.03 -17.18 -6.40
N ALA A 296 0.82 -17.60 -5.14
CA ALA A 296 -0.38 -18.34 -4.71
C ALA A 296 -0.64 -19.66 -5.47
N LEU A 297 0.33 -20.12 -6.27
CA LEU A 297 0.32 -21.42 -6.90
C LEU A 297 0.84 -22.51 -5.96
N THR A 298 0.46 -23.76 -6.26
CA THR A 298 1.00 -24.92 -5.54
C THR A 298 2.43 -25.13 -5.97
N VAL A 299 3.37 -25.03 -5.03
CA VAL A 299 4.78 -25.33 -5.26
C VAL A 299 5.00 -26.83 -5.09
N ASN A 300 5.36 -27.50 -6.18
CA ASN A 300 5.77 -28.89 -6.22
C ASN A 300 7.28 -29.00 -6.01
N LYS A 301 7.70 -30.14 -5.45
CA LYS A 301 9.11 -30.46 -5.24
C LYS A 301 9.49 -31.61 -6.15
N PHE A 302 10.52 -31.40 -6.95
CA PHE A 302 11.08 -32.44 -7.77
C PHE A 302 12.58 -32.58 -7.53
N TYR A 303 13.09 -33.77 -7.76
CA TYR A 303 14.49 -34.12 -7.58
C TYR A 303 15.03 -34.59 -8.92
N ARG A 304 16.26 -34.19 -9.23
CA ARG A 304 16.89 -34.53 -10.51
C ARG A 304 17.11 -36.05 -10.57
N ASP A 305 16.72 -36.64 -11.70
CA ASP A 305 16.95 -38.04 -12.06
C ASP A 305 17.90 -38.01 -13.28
N ALA A 306 19.20 -38.10 -13.00
CA ALA A 306 20.24 -37.86 -13.97
C ALA A 306 20.57 -39.09 -14.82
N ASP A 307 20.31 -40.29 -14.31
CA ASP A 307 20.58 -41.55 -15.00
C ASP A 307 19.32 -42.20 -15.60
N GLY A 308 18.13 -41.73 -15.23
CA GLY A 308 16.85 -42.03 -15.86
C GLY A 308 16.17 -43.28 -15.34
N ASP A 309 16.41 -43.70 -14.09
CA ASP A 309 15.81 -44.88 -13.50
C ASP A 309 14.47 -44.64 -12.77
N GLY A 310 14.09 -43.37 -12.59
CA GLY A 310 12.85 -42.95 -11.95
C GLY A 310 13.00 -42.57 -10.47
N TYR A 311 14.21 -42.60 -9.91
CA TYR A 311 14.52 -42.11 -8.57
C TYR A 311 15.36 -40.83 -8.63
N GLY A 312 15.15 -39.93 -7.66
CA GLY A 312 15.74 -38.60 -7.71
C GLY A 312 16.76 -38.34 -6.61
N ASP A 313 17.80 -37.57 -6.93
CA ASP A 313 18.86 -37.15 -6.01
C ASP A 313 18.32 -36.23 -4.89
N PRO A 314 18.42 -36.62 -3.60
CA PRO A 314 17.97 -35.79 -2.49
C PRO A 314 18.73 -34.46 -2.33
N THR A 315 19.89 -34.31 -2.97
CA THR A 315 20.71 -33.09 -2.90
C THR A 315 20.40 -32.08 -4.01
N THR A 316 19.70 -32.50 -5.07
CA THR A 316 19.37 -31.66 -6.22
C THR A 316 17.86 -31.42 -6.30
N LEU A 317 17.37 -30.52 -5.44
CA LEU A 317 15.97 -30.11 -5.36
C LEU A 317 15.63 -28.98 -6.36
N LEU A 318 14.50 -29.12 -7.03
CA LEU A 318 13.82 -28.08 -7.80
C LEU A 318 12.43 -27.80 -7.20
N ASP A 319 12.26 -26.58 -6.68
CA ASP A 319 10.95 -26.05 -6.26
C ASP A 319 10.32 -25.32 -7.46
N THR A 320 9.13 -25.74 -7.89
CA THR A 320 8.44 -25.12 -9.03
C THR A 320 6.92 -25.33 -8.98
N CYS A 321 6.15 -24.42 -9.58
CA CYS A 321 4.71 -24.61 -9.77
C CYS A 321 4.36 -25.55 -10.94
N LEU A 322 5.36 -25.99 -11.72
CA LEU A 322 5.18 -26.91 -12.84
C LEU A 322 4.81 -28.32 -12.36
N THR A 323 4.25 -29.11 -13.27
CA THR A 323 3.91 -30.52 -13.04
C THR A 323 4.99 -31.45 -13.59
N ALA A 324 5.13 -32.65 -13.01
CA ALA A 324 6.19 -33.61 -13.35
C ALA A 324 6.31 -33.91 -14.86
N ASN A 325 5.18 -33.99 -15.56
CA ASN A 325 5.15 -34.24 -17.01
C ASN A 325 5.79 -33.11 -17.86
N MET A 326 6.01 -31.93 -17.29
CA MET A 326 6.64 -30.78 -17.94
C MET A 326 8.16 -30.74 -17.67
N LEU A 327 8.67 -31.59 -16.78
CA LEU A 327 10.05 -31.61 -16.34
C LEU A 327 10.71 -32.93 -16.76
N SER A 328 11.44 -32.91 -17.87
CA SER A 328 12.30 -34.05 -18.21
C SER A 328 13.48 -34.11 -17.23
N GLN A 329 13.87 -35.33 -16.82
CA GLN A 329 14.99 -35.59 -15.89
C GLN A 329 14.72 -35.17 -14.43
N TYR A 330 13.44 -35.12 -14.02
CA TYR A 330 13.05 -34.85 -12.64
C TYR A 330 11.91 -35.78 -12.22
N VAL A 331 11.92 -36.21 -10.95
CA VAL A 331 10.92 -37.09 -10.35
C VAL A 331 10.44 -36.56 -9.01
N ASP A 332 9.32 -37.04 -8.50
CA ASP A 332 8.65 -36.56 -7.28
C ASP A 332 9.13 -37.25 -5.99
N ASN A 333 10.20 -38.03 -6.08
CA ASN A 333 10.81 -38.75 -4.96
C ASN A 333 12.30 -38.40 -4.85
N ASN A 334 12.85 -38.53 -3.65
CA ASN A 334 14.24 -38.20 -3.32
C ASN A 334 15.02 -39.40 -2.79
N LEU A 335 14.71 -40.58 -3.32
CA LEU A 335 15.12 -41.84 -2.70
C LEU A 335 16.37 -42.43 -3.34
N ASP A 336 16.96 -41.76 -4.33
CA ASP A 336 18.13 -42.26 -5.01
C ASP A 336 19.38 -42.15 -4.14
N CYS A 337 20.10 -43.27 -3.97
CA CYS A 337 21.38 -43.30 -3.26
C CYS A 337 22.59 -43.10 -4.19
N ASN A 338 22.43 -43.22 -5.52
CA ASN A 338 23.46 -42.92 -6.51
C ASN A 338 22.87 -42.50 -7.88
N ASP A 339 22.57 -41.21 -8.00
CA ASP A 339 22.06 -40.52 -9.22
C ASP A 339 23.06 -40.43 -10.40
N GLN A 340 24.04 -41.34 -10.47
CA GLN A 340 24.92 -41.49 -11.62
C GLN A 340 24.85 -42.90 -12.21
N GLU A 341 24.13 -43.82 -11.57
CA GLU A 341 24.07 -45.22 -11.93
C GLU A 341 22.64 -45.79 -11.80
N ALA A 342 21.94 -45.89 -12.93
CA ALA A 342 20.55 -46.37 -13.07
C ALA A 342 20.25 -47.82 -12.59
N ARG A 343 21.23 -48.48 -11.95
CA ARG A 343 21.11 -49.80 -11.32
C ARG A 343 21.14 -49.72 -9.80
N ILE A 344 21.35 -48.54 -9.22
CA ILE A 344 21.53 -48.32 -7.80
C ILE A 344 20.39 -47.43 -7.33
N TYR A 345 19.30 -48.06 -6.92
CA TYR A 345 18.07 -47.39 -6.53
C TYR A 345 17.24 -48.26 -5.58
N PRO A 346 16.29 -47.69 -4.82
CA PRO A 346 15.45 -48.45 -3.89
C PRO A 346 14.75 -49.66 -4.54
N GLY A 347 15.09 -50.85 -4.06
CA GLY A 347 14.54 -52.11 -4.57
C GLY A 347 15.16 -52.60 -5.88
N ALA A 348 16.31 -52.07 -6.28
CA ALA A 348 17.14 -52.67 -7.32
C ALA A 348 17.56 -54.11 -6.95
N THR A 349 18.01 -54.87 -7.95
CA THR A 349 18.50 -56.23 -7.70
C THR A 349 19.95 -56.20 -7.25
N GLU A 350 20.18 -56.60 -6.01
CA GLU A 350 21.51 -56.76 -5.40
C GLU A 350 22.47 -57.66 -6.20
N LEU A 351 23.71 -57.19 -6.38
CA LEU A 351 24.82 -57.94 -6.95
C LEU A 351 25.79 -58.34 -5.85
N SER A 352 25.59 -59.55 -5.35
CA SER A 352 26.26 -59.99 -4.13
C SER A 352 27.81 -59.91 -4.11
N ASP A 353 28.35 -59.60 -2.93
CA ASP A 353 29.80 -59.59 -2.61
C ASP A 353 30.63 -58.57 -3.42
N ASN A 354 30.00 -57.54 -4.02
CA ASN A 354 30.72 -56.52 -4.78
C ASN A 354 31.04 -55.24 -3.95
N GLY A 355 30.51 -55.12 -2.73
CA GLY A 355 30.71 -54.00 -1.83
C GLY A 355 29.88 -52.75 -2.16
N ILE A 356 28.91 -52.86 -3.07
CA ILE A 356 27.96 -51.82 -3.45
C ILE A 356 26.59 -52.22 -2.88
N ASP A 357 25.83 -51.25 -2.42
CA ASP A 357 24.46 -51.39 -1.93
C ASP A 357 23.53 -50.92 -3.05
N GLU A 358 23.11 -51.82 -3.93
CA GLU A 358 22.33 -51.46 -5.11
C GLU A 358 20.90 -51.08 -4.74
N ASP A 359 20.31 -51.73 -3.74
CA ASP A 359 18.91 -51.52 -3.35
C ASP A 359 18.72 -50.38 -2.34
N CYS A 360 19.80 -49.65 -2.02
CA CYS A 360 19.85 -48.56 -1.06
C CYS A 360 19.35 -48.94 0.34
N SER A 361 19.43 -50.22 0.73
CA SER A 361 19.02 -50.70 2.06
C SER A 361 20.03 -50.40 3.17
N GLY A 362 21.22 -49.94 2.78
CA GLY A 362 22.38 -49.72 3.64
C GLY A 362 23.28 -50.95 3.77
N LEU A 363 23.06 -52.00 2.96
CA LEU A 363 23.70 -53.31 3.12
C LEU A 363 23.88 -54.04 1.77
N ASP A 364 25.11 -54.38 1.42
CA ASP A 364 25.44 -55.32 0.32
C ASP A 364 25.00 -56.75 0.68
N LEU A 365 24.28 -57.41 -0.23
CA LEU A 365 23.85 -58.80 -0.10
C LEU A 365 25.04 -59.79 -0.14
N TYR A 366 25.28 -60.55 0.93
CA TYR A 366 26.35 -61.57 0.93
C TYR A 366 25.89 -62.94 0.45
N GLN A 367 26.41 -63.44 -0.68
CA GLN A 367 25.98 -64.72 -1.25
C GLN A 367 26.41 -65.95 -0.44
N ALA A 368 27.39 -65.80 0.46
CA ALA A 368 28.00 -66.91 1.17
C ALA A 368 28.32 -66.61 2.63
N PHE A 369 27.94 -67.55 3.50
CA PHE A 369 28.38 -67.60 4.89
C PHE A 369 29.91 -67.67 4.97
N LYS A 370 30.54 -66.70 5.64
CA LYS A 370 32.00 -66.61 5.83
C LYS A 370 32.34 -66.42 7.30
N VAL A 371 33.26 -67.23 7.81
CA VAL A 371 33.85 -67.11 9.15
C VAL A 371 35.34 -66.86 9.00
N PHE A 372 35.80 -65.70 9.42
CA PHE A 372 37.17 -65.26 9.21
C PHE A 372 37.62 -64.23 10.27
N PRO A 373 38.93 -64.04 10.48
CA PRO A 373 39.99 -64.89 9.98
C PRO A 373 39.97 -66.28 10.63
N ASN A 374 40.37 -67.31 9.90
CA ASN A 374 40.61 -68.65 10.45
C ASN A 374 41.97 -69.12 9.93
N PRO A 375 43.04 -69.11 10.75
CA PRO A 375 43.01 -68.97 12.21
C PRO A 375 42.71 -67.55 12.70
N VAL A 376 42.00 -67.43 13.83
CA VAL A 376 41.68 -66.15 14.48
C VAL A 376 42.69 -65.80 15.57
N HIS A 377 43.02 -64.51 15.69
CA HIS A 377 43.76 -63.97 16.83
C HIS A 377 42.82 -63.29 17.81
N ASP A 378 42.38 -62.07 17.55
CA ASP A 378 41.64 -61.29 18.56
C ASP A 378 40.13 -61.27 18.30
N VAL A 379 39.73 -61.04 17.04
CA VAL A 379 38.32 -60.88 16.66
C VAL A 379 37.97 -61.86 15.55
N LEU A 380 36.91 -62.63 15.76
CA LEU A 380 36.30 -63.49 14.75
C LEU A 380 35.10 -62.80 14.14
N THR A 381 35.11 -62.58 12.84
CA THR A 381 34.00 -62.04 12.07
C THR A 381 33.22 -63.17 11.41
N ILE A 382 31.89 -63.13 11.57
CA ILE A 382 30.95 -64.07 10.98
C ILE A 382 29.98 -63.26 10.13
N ARG A 383 30.00 -63.49 8.81
CA ARG A 383 29.06 -62.90 7.85
C ARG A 383 28.11 -63.96 7.30
N PHE A 384 26.84 -63.62 7.16
CA PHE A 384 25.81 -64.52 6.64
C PHE A 384 24.65 -63.73 6.05
N ASP A 385 23.94 -64.32 5.11
CA ASP A 385 22.68 -63.79 4.60
C ASP A 385 21.53 -64.64 5.15
N SER A 386 20.68 -64.01 5.96
CA SER A 386 19.42 -64.60 6.38
C SER A 386 18.41 -63.49 6.69
N PRO A 387 17.19 -63.56 6.13
CA PRO A 387 16.12 -62.61 6.46
C PRO A 387 15.53 -62.86 7.86
N GLU A 388 15.92 -63.95 8.53
CA GLU A 388 15.47 -64.30 9.89
C GLU A 388 16.53 -63.95 10.93
N GLN A 389 16.11 -63.64 12.16
CA GLN A 389 17.07 -63.52 13.26
C GLN A 389 17.70 -64.88 13.58
N LEU A 390 19.03 -64.93 13.61
CA LEU A 390 19.79 -66.13 13.91
C LEU A 390 20.46 -66.02 15.28
N GLU A 391 20.57 -67.14 15.99
CA GLU A 391 21.37 -67.26 17.20
C GLU A 391 22.71 -67.89 16.86
N ILE A 392 23.80 -67.17 17.10
CA ILE A 392 25.16 -67.62 16.83
C ILE A 392 25.78 -68.03 18.16
N LYS A 393 26.34 -69.24 18.21
CA LYS A 393 26.95 -69.85 19.40
C LYS A 393 28.40 -70.21 19.14
N ILE A 394 29.26 -69.93 20.11
CA ILE A 394 30.64 -70.38 20.11
C ILE A 394 30.83 -71.32 21.29
N SER A 395 31.27 -72.55 21.01
CA SER A 395 31.48 -73.62 21.98
C SER A 395 32.91 -74.14 21.90
N ASP A 396 33.45 -74.66 23.01
CA ASP A 396 34.75 -75.33 23.02
C ASP A 396 34.72 -76.74 22.40
N VAL A 397 35.88 -77.42 22.33
CA VAL A 397 35.99 -78.80 21.81
C VAL A 397 35.18 -79.85 22.59
N THR A 398 34.76 -79.54 23.82
CA THR A 398 33.93 -80.41 24.65
C THR A 398 32.42 -80.16 24.45
N GLY A 399 32.07 -79.16 23.64
CA GLY A 399 30.68 -78.75 23.38
C GLY A 399 30.12 -77.79 24.43
N ARG A 400 30.95 -77.25 25.34
CA ARG A 400 30.50 -76.25 26.32
C ARG A 400 30.34 -74.89 25.62
N LEU A 401 29.16 -74.31 25.72
CA LEU A 401 28.87 -72.96 25.21
C LEU A 401 29.70 -71.91 25.96
N LEU A 402 30.38 -71.04 25.22
CA LEU A 402 31.21 -69.96 25.74
C LEU A 402 30.59 -68.59 25.50
N GLN A 403 30.14 -68.34 24.27
CA GLN A 403 29.52 -67.07 23.88
C GLN A 403 28.31 -67.35 23.00
N SER A 404 27.29 -66.50 23.10
CA SER A 404 26.16 -66.49 22.18
C SER A 404 25.69 -65.06 21.91
N LYS A 405 25.30 -64.79 20.67
CA LYS A 405 24.68 -63.53 20.24
C LYS A 405 23.50 -63.83 19.33
N PHE A 406 22.44 -63.04 19.45
CA PHE A 406 21.33 -63.02 18.52
C PHE A 406 21.58 -61.94 17.47
N SER A 407 21.24 -62.21 16.21
CA SER A 407 21.25 -61.16 15.22
C SER A 407 20.11 -60.18 15.49
N THR A 408 20.48 -58.91 15.70
CA THR A 408 19.53 -57.83 15.96
C THR A 408 19.47 -56.93 14.72
N GLY A 409 18.32 -56.91 14.05
CA GLY A 409 18.10 -56.13 12.83
C GLY A 409 18.78 -56.73 11.60
N ASN A 410 18.96 -55.90 10.56
CA ASN A 410 19.51 -56.31 9.26
C ASN A 410 21.06 -56.47 9.26
N ASN A 411 21.72 -56.41 10.42
CA ASN A 411 23.17 -56.54 10.47
C ASN A 411 23.62 -57.99 10.20
N ASN A 412 23.97 -58.27 8.95
CA ASN A 412 24.42 -59.57 8.44
C ASN A 412 25.90 -59.91 8.76
N SER A 413 26.49 -59.23 9.76
CA SER A 413 27.88 -59.40 10.19
C SER A 413 28.02 -59.24 11.71
N PHE A 414 28.68 -60.20 12.36
CA PHE A 414 28.96 -60.18 13.80
C PHE A 414 30.44 -60.38 14.09
N GLU A 415 30.92 -59.61 15.05
CA GLU A 415 32.26 -59.78 15.61
C GLU A 415 32.19 -60.42 17.00
N PHE A 416 33.01 -61.43 17.20
CA PHE A 416 33.20 -62.12 18.47
C PHE A 416 34.61 -61.86 18.99
N ASN A 417 34.70 -61.41 20.24
CA ASN A 417 35.99 -61.24 20.89
C ASN A 417 36.49 -62.62 21.35
N MET A 418 37.63 -63.02 20.79
CA MET A 418 38.31 -64.29 21.05
C MET A 418 39.59 -64.09 21.89
N GLN A 419 39.93 -62.85 22.27
CA GLN A 419 41.19 -62.49 22.93
C GLN A 419 41.41 -63.22 24.25
N ASP A 420 40.35 -63.34 25.08
CA ASP A 420 40.42 -63.96 26.40
C ASP A 420 40.26 -65.50 26.36
N LEU A 421 40.09 -66.08 25.16
CA LEU A 421 39.95 -67.52 24.98
C LEU A 421 41.32 -68.17 24.72
N PRO A 422 41.64 -69.30 25.38
CA PRO A 422 42.89 -70.03 25.15
C PRO A 422 43.09 -70.45 23.68
N SER A 423 44.33 -70.64 23.24
CA SER A 423 44.60 -71.19 21.91
C SER A 423 44.01 -72.61 21.79
N GLY A 424 43.25 -72.86 20.72
CA GLY A 424 42.46 -74.10 20.60
C GLY A 424 41.46 -74.06 19.45
N VAL A 425 40.76 -75.18 19.23
CA VAL A 425 39.71 -75.27 18.22
C VAL A 425 38.36 -74.95 18.86
N TYR A 426 37.61 -74.03 18.25
CA TYR A 426 36.28 -73.64 18.68
C TYR A 426 35.26 -74.02 17.61
N THR A 427 34.06 -74.36 18.06
CA THR A 427 32.93 -74.67 17.20
C THR A 427 32.00 -73.49 17.17
N VAL A 428 31.72 -72.99 15.96
CA VAL A 428 30.78 -71.90 15.69
C VAL A 428 29.52 -72.51 15.11
N GLU A 429 28.39 -72.33 15.78
CA GLU A 429 27.08 -72.87 15.42
C GLU A 429 26.09 -71.75 15.16
N LEU A 430 25.29 -71.89 14.11
CA LEU A 430 24.21 -70.96 13.80
C LEU A 430 22.89 -71.68 13.93
N HIS A 431 21.98 -71.12 14.70
CA HIS A 431 20.66 -71.64 14.94
C HIS A 431 19.59 -70.68 14.40
N ALA A 432 18.54 -71.23 13.80
CA ALA A 432 17.31 -70.49 13.53
C ALA A 432 16.60 -70.14 14.86
N GLN A 433 15.67 -69.19 14.86
CA GLN A 433 14.83 -68.91 16.05
C GLN A 433 14.08 -70.14 16.57
N SER A 434 13.76 -71.10 15.69
CA SER A 434 13.16 -72.38 16.05
C SER A 434 14.09 -73.33 16.82
N GLY A 435 15.37 -72.97 16.98
CA GLY A 435 16.41 -73.74 17.66
C GLY A 435 17.16 -74.73 16.76
N ASN A 436 16.73 -74.90 15.50
CA ASN A 436 17.37 -75.80 14.54
C ASN A 436 18.77 -75.31 14.16
N LEU A 437 19.76 -76.21 14.19
CA LEU A 437 21.11 -75.94 13.70
C LEU A 437 21.08 -75.79 12.17
N LEU A 438 21.47 -74.61 11.69
CA LEU A 438 21.53 -74.29 10.27
C LEU A 438 22.90 -74.64 9.67
N LYS A 439 23.97 -74.22 10.35
CA LYS A 439 25.35 -74.50 9.94
C LYS A 439 26.28 -74.57 11.14
N GLN A 440 27.39 -75.29 10.98
CA GLN A 440 28.43 -75.43 11.99
C GLN A 440 29.81 -75.35 11.33
N PHE A 441 30.75 -74.64 11.97
CA PHE A 441 32.13 -74.45 11.50
C PHE A 441 33.12 -74.64 12.64
N ARG A 442 34.35 -75.03 12.29
CA ARG A 442 35.46 -75.08 13.24
C ARG A 442 36.45 -73.97 12.93
N VAL A 443 36.79 -73.21 13.96
CA VAL A 443 37.77 -72.13 13.89
C VAL A 443 38.93 -72.42 14.82
N LEU A 444 40.15 -72.14 14.37
CA LEU A 444 41.36 -72.26 15.17
C LEU A 444 41.71 -70.90 15.76
N LYS A 445 41.76 -70.79 17.09
CA LYS A 445 42.34 -69.65 17.79
C LYS A 445 43.83 -69.91 17.99
N MET A 446 44.66 -69.02 17.46
CA MET A 446 46.12 -69.04 17.70
C MET A 446 46.50 -68.08 18.81
#